data_AF-A0A7C1DYM6-F1
#
_entry.id   AF-A0A7C1DYM6-F1
#
_cell.length_a   1.000
_cell.length_b   1.000
_cell.length_c   1.000
_cell.angle_alpha   90.00
_cell.angle_beta   90.00
_cell.angle_gamma   90.00
#
_symmetry.space_group_name_H-M   'P 1'
#
loop_
_entity.id
_entity.type
_entity.pdbx_description
1 polymer ?
#
loop_
_entity_poly.entity_id
_entity_poly.type
_entity_poly.pdbx_seq_one_letter_code
_entity_poly.pdbx_strand_id
1 'polypeptide(L)'
;MKNKIPVTLTFALFAFSVISAETVIPGGNVTGTWYKANSPYKITGNITVPINNSLIIEPGVQVNFQDYYSLTVNGLLEAVGTEADSIHFFPADINVRWGGVFVSRMHPTAVTWLTVQSATPELFS
;
A
#
# COMPACT_ATOMS: atom_id res chain seq x y z
N MET A 1 50.89 -12.27 -39.33
CA MET A 1 49.61 -13.01 -39.23
C MET A 1 48.77 -12.33 -38.15
N LYS A 2 47.53 -11.93 -38.46
CA LYS A 2 46.68 -11.06 -37.64
C LYS A 2 45.74 -11.93 -36.79
N ASN A 3 45.95 -11.99 -35.47
CA ASN A 3 45.04 -12.69 -34.55
C ASN A 3 43.80 -11.82 -34.32
N LYS A 4 42.67 -12.20 -34.90
CA LYS A 4 41.36 -11.60 -34.60
C LYS A 4 40.72 -12.41 -33.47
N ILE A 5 40.77 -11.89 -32.25
CA ILE A 5 40.00 -12.42 -31.12
C ILE A 5 38.53 -11.99 -31.36
N PRO A 6 37.56 -12.92 -31.50
CA PRO A 6 36.17 -12.52 -31.57
C PRO A 6 35.71 -12.07 -30.19
N VAL A 7 35.40 -10.78 -30.05
CA VAL A 7 34.77 -10.21 -28.85
C VAL A 7 33.31 -10.68 -28.87
N THR A 8 33.03 -11.82 -28.23
CA THR A 8 31.65 -12.23 -27.98
C THR A 8 31.14 -11.39 -26.81
N LEU A 9 30.31 -10.40 -27.13
CA LEU A 9 29.68 -9.48 -26.19
C LEU A 9 28.61 -10.23 -25.39
N THR A 10 28.99 -10.90 -24.29
CA THR A 10 28.01 -11.47 -23.36
C THR A 10 27.43 -10.31 -22.55
N PHE A 11 26.32 -9.74 -23.03
CA PHE A 11 25.52 -8.78 -22.29
C PHE A 11 24.82 -9.55 -21.15
N ALA A 12 25.44 -9.57 -19.98
CA ALA A 12 24.82 -10.11 -18.78
C ALA A 12 23.53 -9.29 -18.53
N LEU A 13 22.37 -9.90 -18.77
CA LEU A 13 21.08 -9.42 -18.31
C LEU A 13 21.12 -9.45 -16.78
N PHE A 14 21.61 -8.38 -16.17
CA PHE A 14 21.45 -8.14 -14.75
C PHE A 14 19.97 -7.85 -14.55
N ALA A 15 19.19 -8.87 -14.19
CA ALA A 15 17.83 -8.67 -13.75
C ALA A 15 17.88 -7.72 -12.55
N PHE A 16 17.43 -6.48 -12.75
CA PHE A 16 17.24 -5.52 -11.68
C PHE A 16 16.07 -6.03 -10.83
N SER A 17 16.35 -6.91 -9.88
CA SER A 17 15.36 -7.25 -8.85
C SER A 17 15.13 -5.99 -8.04
N VAL A 18 13.96 -5.38 -8.19
CA VAL A 18 13.52 -4.28 -7.34
C VAL A 18 13.35 -4.88 -5.94
N ILE A 19 14.33 -4.68 -5.06
CA ILE A 19 14.22 -5.05 -3.65
C ILE A 19 13.25 -4.03 -3.03
N SER A 20 11.97 -4.37 -2.92
CA SER A 20 11.05 -3.60 -2.07
C SER A 20 11.25 -4.03 -0.62
N ALA A 21 11.34 -3.09 0.32
CA ALA A 21 11.30 -3.44 1.74
C ALA A 21 9.85 -3.75 2.11
N GLU A 22 9.50 -5.02 2.06
CA GLU A 22 8.14 -5.49 2.36
C GLU A 22 7.89 -5.45 3.87
N THR A 23 6.75 -4.88 4.27
CA THR A 23 6.30 -4.87 5.67
C THR A 23 5.03 -5.69 5.83
N VAL A 24 5.06 -6.71 6.67
CA VAL A 24 3.87 -7.52 7.01
C VAL A 24 3.14 -6.91 8.20
N ILE A 25 1.85 -6.62 8.04
CA ILE A 25 0.99 -6.07 9.08
C ILE A 25 -0.07 -7.12 9.46
N PRO A 26 0.05 -7.77 10.63
CA PRO A 26 -1.00 -8.66 11.13
C PRO A 26 -2.25 -7.86 11.53
N GLY A 27 -3.38 -8.56 11.66
CA GLY A 27 -4.62 -7.95 12.13
C GLY A 27 -4.49 -7.36 13.53
N GLY A 28 -5.17 -6.23 13.78
CA GLY A 28 -5.14 -5.52 15.05
C GLY A 28 -5.11 -4.00 14.90
N ASN A 29 -4.66 -3.32 15.95
CA ASN A 29 -4.58 -1.87 15.97
C ASN A 29 -3.30 -1.38 15.26
N VAL A 30 -3.44 -0.37 14.41
CA VAL A 30 -2.33 0.26 13.68
C VAL A 30 -2.29 1.77 13.95
N THR A 31 -1.08 2.31 14.10
CA THR A 31 -0.82 3.72 14.40
C THR A 31 0.56 4.13 13.86
N GLY A 32 0.82 5.44 13.79
CA GLY A 32 2.14 5.99 13.42
C GLY A 32 2.24 6.34 11.95
N THR A 33 3.45 6.32 11.40
CA THR A 33 3.72 6.71 10.00
C THR A 33 4.16 5.51 9.18
N TRP A 34 3.51 5.32 8.03
CA TRP A 34 3.89 4.36 7.00
C TRP A 34 4.70 5.07 5.92
N TYR A 35 5.98 4.73 5.87
CA TYR A 35 6.95 5.28 4.92
C TYR A 35 6.93 4.54 3.58
N LYS A 36 7.15 5.29 2.48
CA LYS A 36 7.32 4.71 1.12
C LYS A 36 8.47 3.70 1.07
N ALA A 37 9.55 3.96 1.82
CA ALA A 37 10.71 3.08 1.90
C ALA A 37 10.40 1.67 2.41
N ASN A 38 9.29 1.49 3.13
CA ASN A 38 8.84 0.24 3.75
C ASN A 38 7.64 -0.39 2.99
N SER A 39 7.36 0.10 1.79
CA SER A 39 6.29 -0.37 0.93
C SER A 39 6.76 -1.55 0.07
N PRO A 40 5.89 -2.56 -0.20
CA PRO A 40 4.46 -2.63 0.14
C PRO A 40 4.19 -3.08 1.58
N TYR A 41 3.09 -2.56 2.14
CA TYR A 41 2.52 -3.05 3.39
C TYR A 41 1.53 -4.18 3.08
N LYS A 42 1.83 -5.41 3.47
CA LYS A 42 0.96 -6.57 3.29
C LYS A 42 0.08 -6.77 4.50
N ILE A 43 -1.23 -6.57 4.31
CA ILE A 43 -2.22 -6.67 5.37
C ILE A 43 -2.74 -8.11 5.44
N THR A 44 -2.46 -8.80 6.55
CA THR A 44 -2.80 -10.22 6.75
C THR A 44 -3.87 -10.42 7.83
N GLY A 45 -4.68 -9.39 8.08
CA GLY A 45 -5.79 -9.42 9.02
C GLY A 45 -6.54 -8.07 9.01
N ASN A 46 -7.73 -8.02 9.61
CA ASN A 46 -8.46 -6.75 9.75
C ASN A 46 -7.66 -5.77 10.61
N ILE A 47 -7.49 -4.53 10.14
CA ILE A 47 -6.74 -3.50 10.84
C ILE A 47 -7.66 -2.35 11.27
N THR A 48 -7.36 -1.76 12.42
CA THR A 48 -8.12 -0.62 12.96
C THR A 48 -7.19 0.50 13.38
N VAL A 49 -7.49 1.73 12.97
CA VAL A 49 -6.93 2.94 13.58
C VAL A 49 -7.80 3.29 14.78
N PRO A 50 -7.32 3.11 16.04
CA PRO A 50 -8.17 3.32 17.21
C PRO A 50 -8.55 4.78 17.42
N ILE A 51 -9.59 5.02 18.23
CA ILE A 51 -9.94 6.38 18.67
C ILE A 51 -8.72 7.07 19.32
N ASN A 52 -8.61 8.39 19.14
CA ASN A 52 -7.50 9.22 19.64
C ASN A 52 -6.11 8.84 19.12
N ASN A 53 -6.02 7.99 18.10
CA ASN A 53 -4.76 7.65 17.43
C ASN A 53 -4.79 8.08 15.96
N SER A 54 -3.60 8.17 15.37
CA SER A 54 -3.42 8.52 13.97
C SER A 54 -2.62 7.46 13.21
N LEU A 55 -2.97 7.30 11.94
CA LEU A 55 -2.16 6.62 10.92
C LEU A 55 -1.89 7.63 9.80
N ILE A 56 -0.61 7.91 9.56
CA ILE A 56 -0.13 8.77 8.47
C ILE A 56 0.49 7.87 7.42
N ILE A 57 0.08 8.02 6.16
CA ILE A 57 0.60 7.23 5.04
C ILE A 57 1.22 8.19 4.04
N GLU A 58 2.53 8.01 3.78
CA GLU A 58 3.26 8.86 2.86
C GLU A 58 2.85 8.66 1.39
N PRO A 59 3.02 9.69 0.53
CA PRO A 59 2.89 9.54 -0.91
C PRO A 59 3.68 8.34 -1.46
N GLY A 60 3.10 7.62 -2.42
CA GLY A 60 3.73 6.47 -3.07
C GLY A 60 3.67 5.15 -2.28
N VAL A 61 3.04 5.12 -1.10
CA VAL A 61 2.83 3.87 -0.36
C VAL A 61 1.79 2.98 -1.05
N GLN A 62 2.15 1.71 -1.19
CA GLN A 62 1.29 0.61 -1.58
C GLN A 62 0.83 -0.18 -0.34
N VAL A 63 -0.49 -0.34 -0.20
CA VAL A 63 -1.16 -1.12 0.84
C VAL A 63 -1.90 -2.27 0.17
N ASN A 64 -1.43 -3.49 0.45
CA ASN A 64 -1.83 -4.70 -0.24
C ASN A 64 -2.59 -5.65 0.70
N PHE A 65 -3.91 -5.78 0.53
CA PHE A 65 -4.75 -6.66 1.34
C PHE A 65 -4.68 -8.10 0.84
N GLN A 66 -4.14 -9.00 1.67
CA GLN A 66 -3.86 -10.38 1.28
C GLN A 66 -5.11 -11.29 1.22
N ASP A 67 -6.26 -10.82 1.69
CA ASP A 67 -7.54 -11.52 1.67
C ASP A 67 -8.69 -10.49 1.85
N TYR A 68 -9.90 -10.94 2.16
CA TYR A 68 -11.07 -10.15 2.52
C TYR A 68 -10.91 -9.43 3.88
N TYR A 69 -9.85 -8.62 4.00
CA TYR A 69 -9.56 -7.79 5.16
C TYR A 69 -9.94 -6.34 4.91
N SER A 70 -10.25 -5.63 5.99
CA SER A 70 -10.63 -4.22 5.95
C SER A 70 -9.72 -3.33 6.79
N LEU A 71 -9.78 -2.03 6.48
CA LEU A 71 -9.22 -0.96 7.31
C LEU A 71 -10.37 -0.17 7.92
N THR A 72 -10.51 -0.24 9.25
CA THR A 72 -11.47 0.56 10.01
C THR A 72 -10.77 1.76 10.64
N VAL A 73 -11.28 2.96 10.42
CA VAL A 73 -10.71 4.20 10.92
C VAL A 73 -11.66 4.81 11.95
N ASN A 74 -11.36 4.58 13.23
CA ASN A 74 -12.06 5.22 14.35
C ASN A 74 -11.37 6.51 14.82
N GLY A 75 -10.05 6.62 14.61
CA GLY A 75 -9.24 7.81 14.85
C GLY A 75 -9.01 8.65 13.58
N LEU A 76 -7.77 9.08 13.38
CA LEU A 76 -7.35 9.88 12.22
C LEU A 76 -6.59 9.03 11.20
N LEU A 77 -7.02 9.06 9.93
CA LEU A 77 -6.22 8.57 8.81
C LEU A 77 -5.83 9.76 7.93
N GLU A 78 -4.53 9.98 7.77
CA GLU A 78 -3.96 10.96 6.86
C GLU A 78 -3.24 10.22 5.73
N ALA A 79 -3.84 10.19 4.54
CA ALA A 79 -3.30 9.51 3.37
C ALA A 79 -3.37 10.48 2.17
N VAL A 80 -2.44 11.44 2.15
CA VAL A 80 -2.38 12.51 1.16
C VAL A 80 -1.27 12.21 0.16
N GLY A 81 -1.65 11.69 -1.01
CA GLY A 81 -0.71 11.43 -2.11
C GLY A 81 -0.38 12.69 -2.92
N THR A 82 0.45 12.53 -3.95
CA THR A 82 0.66 13.54 -5.00
C THR A 82 0.34 12.96 -6.37
N GLU A 83 0.20 13.79 -7.39
CA GLU A 83 0.00 13.32 -8.78
C GLU A 83 1.16 12.39 -9.23
N ALA A 84 2.39 12.72 -8.83
CA ALA A 84 3.57 11.92 -9.15
C ALA A 84 3.71 10.65 -8.28
N ASP A 85 3.10 10.63 -7.09
CA ASP A 85 3.25 9.58 -6.08
C ASP A 85 1.92 9.34 -5.36
N SER A 86 1.01 8.65 -6.05
CA SER A 86 -0.29 8.24 -5.50
C SER A 86 -0.13 7.19 -4.40
N ILE A 87 -1.06 7.18 -3.44
CA ILE A 87 -1.19 6.09 -2.46
C ILE A 87 -2.17 5.06 -3.03
N HIS A 88 -1.80 3.78 -2.99
CA HIS A 88 -2.57 2.69 -3.60
C HIS A 88 -3.04 1.68 -2.55
N PHE A 89 -4.36 1.54 -2.41
CA PHE A 89 -4.98 0.44 -1.66
C PHE A 89 -5.57 -0.56 -2.67
N PHE A 90 -5.12 -1.81 -2.61
CA PHE A 90 -5.51 -2.85 -3.58
C PHE A 90 -5.49 -4.25 -2.97
N PRO A 91 -6.27 -5.21 -3.51
CA PRO A 91 -6.20 -6.60 -3.10
C PRO A 91 -4.97 -7.30 -3.72
N ALA A 92 -4.44 -8.31 -3.03
CA ALA A 92 -3.32 -9.12 -3.53
C ALA A 92 -3.68 -9.91 -4.79
N ASP A 93 -4.95 -10.32 -4.89
CA ASP A 93 -5.52 -10.98 -6.05
C ASP A 93 -6.68 -10.13 -6.59
N ILE A 94 -6.61 -9.75 -7.87
CA ILE A 94 -7.64 -8.97 -8.57
C ILE A 94 -9.02 -9.68 -8.57
N ASN A 95 -9.03 -11.00 -8.42
CA ASN A 95 -10.25 -11.82 -8.37
C ASN A 95 -10.85 -11.88 -6.95
N VAL A 96 -10.10 -11.43 -5.94
CA VAL A 96 -10.54 -11.36 -4.55
C VAL A 96 -10.81 -9.89 -4.21
N ARG A 97 -12.01 -9.62 -3.68
CA ARG A 97 -12.35 -8.29 -3.18
C ARG A 97 -11.75 -8.12 -1.80
N TRP A 98 -11.29 -6.93 -1.45
CA TRP A 98 -10.95 -6.59 -0.07
C TRP A 98 -12.10 -5.83 0.58
N GLY A 99 -12.16 -5.81 1.92
CA GLY A 99 -13.31 -5.31 2.68
C GLY A 99 -13.55 -3.81 2.55
N GLY A 100 -12.59 -3.03 2.04
CA GLY A 100 -12.69 -1.58 1.90
C GLY A 100 -12.13 -0.80 3.10
N VAL A 101 -12.19 0.54 2.98
CA VAL A 101 -11.86 1.49 4.05
C VAL A 101 -13.16 1.99 4.67
N PHE A 102 -13.33 1.77 5.98
CA PHE A 102 -14.48 2.23 6.74
C PHE A 102 -14.06 3.40 7.64
N VAL A 103 -14.65 4.58 7.45
CA VAL A 103 -14.31 5.78 8.26
C VAL A 103 -15.47 6.12 9.19
N SER A 104 -15.19 6.18 10.50
CA SER A 104 -16.16 6.58 11.51
C SER A 104 -16.42 8.09 11.43
N ARG A 105 -17.70 8.51 11.45
CA ARG A 105 -18.15 9.89 11.17
C ARG A 105 -17.82 10.93 12.25
N MET A 106 -16.99 10.61 13.25
CA MET A 106 -16.78 11.47 14.42
C MET A 106 -15.49 12.31 14.42
N HIS A 107 -14.60 12.17 13.43
CA HIS A 107 -13.37 12.95 13.36
C HIS A 107 -13.19 13.57 11.96
N PRO A 108 -12.73 14.84 11.84
CA PRO A 108 -12.43 15.42 10.55
C PRO A 108 -11.27 14.66 9.90
N THR A 109 -11.58 13.80 8.93
CA THR A 109 -10.57 13.14 8.08
C THR A 109 -10.36 13.96 6.82
N ALA A 110 -9.12 14.39 6.57
CA ALA A 110 -8.74 14.96 5.29
C ALA A 110 -8.22 13.84 4.38
N VAL A 111 -8.96 13.52 3.33
CA VAL A 111 -8.54 12.56 2.29
C VAL A 111 -8.51 13.30 0.96
N THR A 112 -7.33 13.53 0.42
CA THR A 112 -7.09 14.18 -0.87
C THR A 112 -6.09 13.35 -1.68
N TRP A 113 -6.35 13.13 -2.97
CA TRP A 113 -5.50 12.32 -3.89
C TRP A 113 -5.34 10.85 -3.49
N LEU A 114 -6.44 10.19 -3.11
CA LEU A 114 -6.50 8.76 -2.80
C LEU A 114 -7.06 7.96 -3.98
N THR A 115 -6.31 6.98 -4.49
CA THR A 115 -6.82 6.02 -5.49
C THR A 115 -7.19 4.70 -4.80
N VAL A 116 -8.48 4.43 -4.68
CA VAL A 116 -9.03 3.18 -4.12
C VAL A 116 -9.48 2.29 -5.26
N GLN A 117 -8.88 1.10 -5.42
CA GLN A 117 -9.28 0.14 -6.45
C GLN A 117 -9.97 -1.07 -5.81
N SER A 118 -11.05 -1.54 -6.44
CA SER A 118 -11.71 -2.83 -6.12
C SER A 118 -12.34 -2.97 -4.72
N ALA A 119 -12.63 -1.86 -4.02
CA ALA A 119 -13.34 -1.89 -2.73
C ALA A 119 -14.85 -2.20 -2.90
N THR A 120 -15.47 -2.83 -1.91
CA THR A 120 -16.93 -2.87 -1.78
C THR A 120 -17.47 -1.46 -1.46
N PRO A 121 -18.38 -0.88 -2.27
CA PRO A 121 -19.06 0.35 -1.90
C PRO A 121 -20.15 0.03 -0.87
N GLU A 122 -20.05 0.53 0.36
CA GLU A 122 -21.11 0.41 1.37
C GLU A 122 -21.46 1.77 1.98
N LEU A 123 -22.66 2.20 1.58
CA LEU A 123 -23.67 3.08 2.17
C LEU A 123 -23.31 3.88 3.44
N PHE A 124 -23.34 5.21 3.28
CA PHE A 124 -23.62 6.11 4.40
C PHE A 124 -25.08 5.89 4.84
N SER A 125 -25.30 5.25 5.99
CA SER A 125 -26.52 5.42 6.78
C SER A 125 -26.27 6.44 7.89
#